data_AF-A0A257LLH3-F1
#
_entry.id   AF-A0A257LLH3-F1
#
_cell.length_a   1.000
_cell.length_b   1.000
_cell.length_c   1.000
_cell.angle_alpha   90.00
_cell.angle_beta   90.00
_cell.angle_gamma   90.00
#
_symmetry.space_group_name_H-M   'P 1'
#
loop_
_entity.id
_entity.type
_entity.pdbx_description
1 polymer ?
#
loop_
_entity_poly.entity_id
_entity_poly.type
_entity_poly.pdbx_seq_one_letter_code
_entity_poly.pdbx_strand_id
1 'polypeptide(L)'
;DTVKGSDLDAVGGRRAVTDLFLETAKATSDYYIDGYSAKDGIPYWDSMALNSHKLGDYTKKSANPFNPHEPVDSSAAAIAAQGMLRLGRWLDANGEKAAGKKYFQAGLTIADTLFDEPYLSTDKKHQGLLLHSVYHRPNGWDHVPKGQQVPCGESSMWGDYHAMDLALLIQRLSENKYYTFF
;
A
#
# COMPACT_ATOMS: atom_id res chain seq x y z
N ASP A 1 -15.45 12.91 8.90
CA ASP A 1 -16.92 12.81 8.85
C ASP A 1 -17.52 13.88 7.94
N THR A 2 -17.64 13.58 6.65
CA THR A 2 -18.12 14.56 5.65
C THR A 2 -19.51 14.25 5.09
N VAL A 3 -19.98 13.02 5.21
CA VAL A 3 -21.36 12.62 4.88
C VAL A 3 -22.33 13.15 5.95
N LYS A 4 -23.56 13.54 5.61
CA LYS A 4 -24.55 13.97 6.62
C LYS A 4 -25.06 12.77 7.44
N GLY A 5 -25.47 13.00 8.68
CA GLY A 5 -26.00 11.94 9.55
C GLY A 5 -27.25 11.27 8.98
N SER A 6 -28.20 12.07 8.50
CA SER A 6 -29.47 11.63 7.91
C SER A 6 -29.31 10.66 6.74
N ASP A 7 -28.22 10.81 5.97
CA ASP A 7 -27.96 9.99 4.80
C ASP A 7 -27.55 8.56 5.19
N LEU A 8 -27.23 8.33 6.47
CA LEU A 8 -26.81 7.03 7.00
C LEU A 8 -27.93 6.34 7.81
N ASP A 9 -29.06 7.00 8.05
CA ASP A 9 -30.13 6.48 8.92
C ASP A 9 -30.70 5.14 8.39
N ALA A 10 -30.86 5.04 7.05
CA ALA A 10 -31.36 3.83 6.40
C ALA A 10 -30.42 2.61 6.53
N VAL A 11 -29.15 2.83 6.89
CA VAL A 11 -28.12 1.78 7.03
C VAL A 11 -27.62 1.66 8.49
N GLY A 12 -28.44 2.07 9.47
CA GLY A 12 -28.15 1.91 10.89
C GLY A 12 -27.50 3.12 11.57
N GLY A 13 -27.36 4.23 10.85
CA GLY A 13 -26.83 5.48 11.35
C GLY A 13 -25.30 5.53 11.40
N ARG A 14 -24.77 6.74 11.65
CA ARG A 14 -23.32 7.03 11.60
C ARG A 14 -22.47 6.05 12.38
N ARG A 15 -22.86 5.76 13.63
CA ARG A 15 -22.06 4.89 14.51
C ARG A 15 -21.90 3.49 13.92
N ALA A 16 -23.00 2.86 13.52
CA ALA A 16 -22.96 1.50 12.96
C ALA A 16 -22.09 1.43 11.70
N VAL A 17 -22.21 2.43 10.82
CA VAL A 17 -21.42 2.52 9.58
C VAL A 17 -19.94 2.73 9.89
N THR A 18 -19.61 3.68 10.78
CA THR A 18 -18.24 3.95 11.19
C THR A 18 -17.60 2.73 11.85
N ASP A 19 -18.30 2.07 12.77
CA ASP A 19 -17.80 0.89 13.49
C ASP A 19 -17.49 -0.25 12.49
N LEU A 20 -18.38 -0.52 11.53
CA LEU A 20 -18.18 -1.52 10.48
C LEU A 20 -16.95 -1.24 9.61
N PHE A 21 -16.81 -0.01 9.11
CA PHE A 21 -15.69 0.34 8.24
C PHE A 21 -14.36 0.39 9.00
N LEU A 22 -14.37 0.75 10.28
CA LEU A 22 -13.18 0.71 11.12
C LEU A 22 -12.75 -0.72 11.42
N GLU A 23 -13.69 -1.61 11.76
CA GLU A 23 -13.41 -3.03 11.93
C GLU A 23 -12.78 -3.59 10.65
N THR A 24 -13.40 -3.35 9.50
CA THR A 24 -12.91 -3.80 8.19
C THR A 24 -11.51 -3.24 7.90
N ALA A 25 -11.29 -1.93 8.07
CA ALA A 25 -10.01 -1.29 7.79
C ALA A 25 -8.89 -1.78 8.72
N LYS A 26 -9.20 -2.03 10.00
CA LYS A 26 -8.24 -2.63 10.95
C LYS A 26 -7.90 -4.06 10.54
N ALA A 27 -8.90 -4.90 10.27
CA ALA A 27 -8.66 -6.30 9.92
C ALA A 27 -7.83 -6.46 8.64
N THR A 28 -8.13 -5.67 7.59
CA THR A 28 -7.37 -5.73 6.34
C THR A 28 -5.95 -5.18 6.50
N SER A 29 -5.78 -4.09 7.27
CA SER A 29 -4.46 -3.51 7.55
C SER A 29 -3.60 -4.45 8.42
N ASP A 30 -4.20 -5.10 9.42
CA ASP A 30 -3.50 -6.06 10.27
C ASP A 30 -3.05 -7.27 9.47
N TYR A 31 -3.91 -7.84 8.60
CA TYR A 31 -3.51 -8.92 7.71
C TYR A 31 -2.38 -8.50 6.77
N TYR A 32 -2.47 -7.29 6.19
CA TYR A 32 -1.42 -6.73 5.35
C TYR A 32 -0.08 -6.70 6.09
N ILE A 33 -0.03 -6.04 7.26
CA ILE A 33 1.18 -5.80 8.04
C ILE A 33 1.77 -7.10 8.61
N ASP A 34 0.92 -7.94 9.20
CA ASP A 34 1.37 -9.05 10.04
C ASP A 34 1.41 -10.39 9.28
N GLY A 35 0.79 -10.49 8.10
CA GLY A 35 0.60 -11.76 7.40
C GLY A 35 0.84 -11.78 5.89
N TYR A 36 0.95 -10.63 5.21
CA TYR A 36 0.99 -10.59 3.75
C TYR A 36 2.15 -9.78 3.15
N SER A 37 2.51 -8.62 3.70
CA SER A 37 3.64 -7.86 3.17
C SER A 37 4.98 -8.47 3.59
N ALA A 38 6.02 -8.20 2.80
CA ALA A 38 7.39 -8.35 3.26
C ALA A 38 7.70 -7.38 4.41
N LYS A 39 8.86 -7.55 5.07
CA LYS A 39 9.24 -6.79 6.27
C LYS A 39 9.34 -5.27 6.03
N ASP A 40 9.66 -4.86 4.81
CA ASP A 40 9.74 -3.48 4.36
C ASP A 40 8.37 -2.91 3.92
N GLY A 41 7.31 -3.70 4.07
CA GLY A 41 5.94 -3.32 3.77
C GLY A 41 5.53 -3.51 2.31
N ILE A 42 6.41 -4.03 1.44
CA ILE A 42 6.06 -4.28 0.04
C ILE A 42 5.39 -5.65 -0.11
N PRO A 43 4.21 -5.74 -0.74
CA PRO A 43 3.51 -7.00 -0.94
C PRO A 43 4.00 -7.70 -2.21
N TYR A 44 3.86 -9.03 -2.23
CA TYR A 44 3.85 -9.77 -3.48
C TYR A 44 2.53 -9.51 -4.22
N TRP A 45 2.45 -9.79 -5.52
CA TRP A 45 1.24 -9.50 -6.30
C TRP A 45 -0.03 -10.21 -5.79
N ASP A 46 0.13 -11.33 -5.08
CA ASP A 46 -0.95 -12.10 -4.47
C ASP A 46 -0.44 -12.76 -3.17
N SER A 47 -1.25 -12.70 -2.11
CA SER A 47 -0.93 -13.22 -0.77
C SER A 47 -0.72 -14.74 -0.71
N MET A 48 -1.17 -15.46 -1.73
CA MET A 48 -1.10 -16.91 -1.86
C MET A 48 -0.82 -17.34 -3.31
N ALA A 49 0.02 -16.59 -4.03
CA ALA A 49 0.46 -16.96 -5.37
C ALA A 49 1.05 -18.38 -5.43
N LEU A 50 0.95 -19.02 -6.59
CA LEU A 50 1.33 -20.42 -6.83
C LEU A 50 2.73 -20.78 -6.29
N ASN A 51 3.71 -19.91 -6.48
CA ASN A 51 5.11 -20.14 -6.08
C ASN A 51 5.50 -19.41 -4.79
N SER A 52 4.55 -18.88 -4.01
CA SER A 52 4.86 -18.17 -2.75
C SER A 52 5.66 -19.02 -1.78
N HIS A 53 5.42 -20.33 -1.74
CA HIS A 53 6.18 -21.28 -0.93
C HIS A 53 7.70 -21.29 -1.25
N LYS A 54 8.10 -20.91 -2.47
CA LYS A 54 9.52 -20.83 -2.89
C LYS A 54 10.21 -19.58 -2.37
N LEU A 55 9.47 -18.57 -1.91
CA LEU A 55 10.02 -17.35 -1.29
C LEU A 55 10.50 -17.60 0.15
N GLY A 56 10.12 -18.74 0.74
CA GLY A 56 10.29 -19.01 2.17
C GLY A 56 9.42 -18.08 3.01
N ASP A 57 9.85 -17.79 4.24
CA ASP A 57 9.17 -16.81 5.09
C ASP A 57 9.57 -15.37 4.67
N TYR A 58 8.91 -14.87 3.63
CA TYR A 58 9.16 -13.54 3.08
C TYR A 58 8.72 -12.42 4.05
N THR A 59 7.84 -12.70 5.02
CA THR A 59 7.37 -11.71 6.01
C THR A 59 8.49 -11.26 6.96
N LYS A 60 9.61 -12.00 7.00
CA LYS A 60 10.77 -11.70 7.86
C LYS A 60 11.91 -10.99 7.12
N LYS A 61 11.76 -10.72 5.82
CA LYS A 61 12.80 -10.14 4.97
C LYS A 61 12.22 -9.00 4.16
N SER A 62 13.06 -8.08 3.71
CA SER A 62 12.68 -7.11 2.68
C SER A 62 12.25 -7.83 1.41
N ALA A 63 11.32 -7.25 0.66
CA ALA A 63 10.90 -7.79 -0.62
C ALA A 63 12.07 -7.77 -1.61
N ASN A 64 12.09 -8.76 -2.50
CA ASN A 64 13.06 -8.79 -3.59
C ASN A 64 12.30 -8.73 -4.92
N PRO A 65 12.21 -7.57 -5.58
CA PRO A 65 11.50 -7.45 -6.85
C PRO A 65 12.15 -8.25 -8.00
N PHE A 66 13.36 -8.77 -7.82
CA PHE A 66 14.12 -9.55 -8.81
C PHE A 66 14.22 -11.04 -8.46
N ASN A 67 13.40 -11.52 -7.52
CA ASN A 67 13.34 -12.95 -7.22
C ASN A 67 12.76 -13.73 -8.41
N PRO A 68 13.09 -15.02 -8.58
CA PRO A 68 12.65 -15.79 -9.74
C PRO A 68 11.25 -16.42 -9.62
N HIS A 69 10.51 -16.17 -8.54
CA HIS A 69 9.34 -16.97 -8.17
C HIS A 69 8.03 -16.22 -8.32
N GLU A 70 7.87 -15.06 -7.66
CA GLU A 70 6.65 -14.25 -7.73
C GLU A 70 7.01 -12.76 -7.74
N PRO A 71 6.40 -11.94 -8.62
CA PRO A 71 6.67 -10.51 -8.63
C PRO A 71 6.04 -9.82 -7.42
N VAL A 72 6.61 -8.67 -7.07
CA VAL A 72 6.00 -7.73 -6.11
C VAL A 72 4.94 -6.87 -6.81
N ASP A 73 4.09 -6.18 -6.05
CA ASP A 73 3.27 -5.10 -6.59
C ASP A 73 3.41 -3.83 -5.72
N SER A 74 4.26 -2.92 -6.19
CA SER A 74 4.48 -1.63 -5.54
C SER A 74 3.26 -0.72 -5.56
N SER A 75 2.36 -0.89 -6.54
CA SER A 75 1.16 -0.05 -6.64
C SER A 75 0.17 -0.34 -5.51
N ALA A 76 -0.02 -1.62 -5.15
CA ALA A 76 -0.75 -2.02 -3.96
C ALA A 76 -0.11 -1.49 -2.67
N ALA A 77 1.23 -1.43 -2.60
CA ALA A 77 1.94 -0.84 -1.47
C ALA A 77 1.64 0.65 -1.31
N ALA A 78 1.67 1.43 -2.40
CA ALA A 78 1.36 2.85 -2.37
C ALA A 78 -0.08 3.09 -1.86
N ILE A 79 -1.06 2.33 -2.35
CA ILE A 79 -2.46 2.41 -1.92
C ILE A 79 -2.61 2.07 -0.43
N ALA A 80 -1.97 0.98 0.01
CA ALA A 80 -2.01 0.54 1.40
C ALA A 80 -1.42 1.59 2.35
N ALA A 81 -0.26 2.16 1.99
CA ALA A 81 0.40 3.20 2.78
C ALA A 81 -0.51 4.42 3.00
N GLN A 82 -1.18 4.89 1.94
CA GLN A 82 -2.14 5.99 2.04
C GLN A 82 -3.30 5.66 2.98
N GLY A 83 -3.86 4.46 2.86
CA GLY A 83 -4.93 3.97 3.75
C GLY A 83 -4.49 3.94 5.21
N MET A 84 -3.30 3.40 5.49
CA MET A 84 -2.76 3.25 6.84
C MET A 84 -2.39 4.59 7.50
N LEU A 85 -1.84 5.55 6.74
CA LEU A 85 -1.59 6.91 7.24
C LEU A 85 -2.90 7.59 7.66
N ARG A 86 -3.98 7.41 6.86
CA ARG A 86 -5.29 7.99 7.14
C ARG A 86 -5.97 7.31 8.32
N LEU A 87 -5.96 5.97 8.36
CA LEU A 87 -6.48 5.17 9.46
C LEU A 87 -5.77 5.50 10.77
N GLY A 88 -4.43 5.55 10.74
CA GLY A 88 -3.60 5.86 11.89
C GLY A 88 -3.94 7.22 12.50
N ARG A 89 -4.07 8.25 11.65
CA ARG A 89 -4.50 9.59 12.09
C ARG A 89 -5.91 9.63 12.65
N TRP A 90 -6.85 8.95 11.99
CA TRP A 90 -8.23 8.91 12.45
C TRP A 90 -8.32 8.27 13.85
N LEU A 91 -7.61 7.17 14.07
CA LEU A 91 -7.59 6.47 15.36
C LEU A 91 -6.93 7.30 16.46
N ASP A 92 -5.80 7.94 16.18
CA ASP A 92 -5.14 8.84 17.14
C ASP A 92 -6.06 10.00 17.56
N ALA A 93 -6.73 10.64 16.58
CA ALA A 93 -7.69 11.71 16.84
C ALA A 93 -8.93 11.24 17.64
N ASN A 94 -9.26 9.95 17.58
CA ASN A 94 -10.38 9.35 18.32
C ASN A 94 -9.94 8.59 19.59
N GLY A 95 -8.72 8.84 20.07
CA GLY A 95 -8.24 8.35 21.37
C GLY A 95 -7.56 6.97 21.35
N GLU A 96 -7.50 6.28 20.20
CA GLU A 96 -6.82 5.00 20.03
C GLU A 96 -5.33 5.17 19.68
N LYS A 97 -4.58 5.90 20.52
CA LYS A 97 -3.21 6.36 20.22
C LYS A 97 -2.23 5.25 19.81
N ALA A 98 -2.27 4.10 20.49
CA ALA A 98 -1.36 2.99 20.23
C ALA A 98 -1.62 2.36 18.85
N ALA A 99 -2.89 2.08 18.53
CA ALA A 99 -3.30 1.58 17.23
C ALA A 99 -3.03 2.63 16.13
N GLY A 100 -3.35 3.90 16.41
CA GLY A 100 -3.06 5.02 15.54
C GLY A 100 -1.58 5.09 15.15
N LYS A 101 -0.68 4.99 16.13
CA LYS A 101 0.76 4.94 15.92
C LYS A 101 1.20 3.71 15.11
N LYS A 102 0.63 2.52 15.36
CA LYS A 102 0.94 1.28 14.61
C LYS A 102 0.72 1.50 13.11
N TYR A 103 -0.51 1.84 12.72
CA TYR A 103 -0.85 2.00 11.29
C TYR A 103 -0.13 3.17 10.65
N PHE A 104 -0.01 4.30 11.36
CA PHE A 104 0.71 5.45 10.83
C PHE A 104 2.19 5.11 10.55
N GLN A 105 2.85 4.42 11.48
CA GLN A 105 4.24 3.99 11.28
C GLN A 105 4.37 2.97 10.15
N ALA A 106 3.43 2.04 10.00
CA ALA A 106 3.44 1.08 8.90
C ALA A 106 3.34 1.80 7.53
N GLY A 107 2.45 2.78 7.41
CA GLY A 107 2.34 3.60 6.19
C GLY A 107 3.62 4.39 5.88
N LEU A 108 4.30 4.93 6.90
CA LEU A 108 5.59 5.60 6.71
C LEU A 108 6.71 4.63 6.33
N THR A 109 6.75 3.43 6.90
CA THR A 109 7.73 2.39 6.51
C THR A 109 7.58 2.01 5.04
N ILE A 110 6.34 1.82 4.57
CA ILE A 110 6.08 1.52 3.16
C ILE A 110 6.55 2.70 2.28
N ALA A 111 6.21 3.93 2.67
CA ALA A 111 6.60 5.12 1.91
C ALA A 111 8.12 5.30 1.82
N ASP A 112 8.84 5.04 2.92
CA ASP A 112 10.31 5.06 2.97
C ASP A 112 10.90 4.07 1.95
N THR A 113 10.37 2.84 1.88
CA THR A 113 10.79 1.84 0.90
C THR A 113 10.44 2.23 -0.54
N LEU A 114 9.24 2.77 -0.79
CA LEU A 114 8.79 3.10 -2.16
C LEU A 114 9.53 4.32 -2.76
N PHE A 115 9.98 5.25 -1.92
CA PHE A 115 10.70 6.45 -2.35
C PHE A 115 12.23 6.28 -2.39
N ASP A 116 12.70 5.03 -2.41
CA ASP A 116 14.09 4.67 -2.65
C ASP A 116 14.20 3.67 -3.83
N GLU A 117 15.40 3.50 -4.36
CA GLU A 117 15.69 2.45 -5.33
C GLU A 117 15.54 1.06 -4.66
N PRO A 118 15.02 0.04 -5.37
CA PRO A 118 14.72 0.01 -6.81
C PRO A 118 13.29 0.42 -7.17
N TYR A 119 12.48 0.91 -6.22
CA TYR A 119 11.07 1.21 -6.46
C TYR A 119 10.86 2.58 -7.10
N LEU A 120 11.55 3.61 -6.63
CA LEU A 120 11.53 4.92 -7.26
C LEU A 120 12.39 4.88 -8.53
N SER A 121 11.78 5.23 -9.66
CA SER A 121 12.49 5.32 -10.92
C SER A 121 13.45 6.52 -10.93
N THR A 122 14.74 6.24 -11.09
CA THR A 122 15.79 7.26 -11.31
C THR A 122 16.31 7.28 -12.75
N ASP A 123 15.86 6.35 -13.60
CA ASP A 123 16.23 6.29 -15.02
C ASP A 123 15.48 7.34 -15.84
N LYS A 124 16.24 8.26 -16.43
CA LYS A 124 15.73 9.34 -17.31
C LYS A 124 15.03 8.83 -18.58
N LYS A 125 15.21 7.56 -18.95
CA LYS A 125 14.55 6.94 -20.10
C LYS A 125 13.25 6.23 -19.72
N HIS A 126 13.04 5.95 -18.43
CA HIS A 126 11.80 5.36 -17.95
C HIS A 126 10.73 6.45 -17.79
N GLN A 127 9.50 6.16 -18.16
CA GLN A 127 8.41 7.15 -18.17
C GLN A 127 7.52 7.11 -16.93
N GLY A 128 7.53 6.01 -16.19
CA GLY A 128 6.86 5.90 -14.91
C GLY A 128 7.72 6.30 -13.72
N LEU A 129 7.06 6.69 -12.62
CA LEU A 129 7.66 7.12 -11.37
C LEU A 129 7.90 5.95 -10.42
N LEU A 130 6.90 5.07 -10.27
CA LEU A 130 6.94 3.91 -9.38
C LEU A 130 7.08 2.63 -10.20
N LEU A 131 8.17 1.91 -9.96
CA LEU A 131 8.52 0.66 -10.63
C LEU A 131 8.00 -0.56 -9.86
N HIS A 132 8.00 -1.71 -10.54
CA HIS A 132 7.57 -3.00 -10.00
C HIS A 132 6.07 -3.06 -9.67
N SER A 133 5.26 -2.42 -10.50
CA SER A 133 3.82 -2.64 -10.52
C SER A 133 3.50 -3.88 -11.36
N VAL A 134 2.46 -4.62 -10.98
CA VAL A 134 1.95 -5.76 -11.73
C VAL A 134 0.51 -5.48 -12.11
N TYR A 135 0.22 -5.45 -13.40
CA TYR A 135 -1.11 -5.18 -13.91
C TYR A 135 -1.98 -6.43 -13.96
N HIS A 136 -1.51 -7.50 -14.62
CA HIS A 136 -2.34 -8.68 -14.80
C HIS A 136 -1.51 -9.97 -14.90
N ARG A 137 -1.06 -10.45 -13.73
CA ARG A 137 -0.21 -11.64 -13.63
C ARG A 137 -0.80 -12.91 -14.26
N PRO A 138 -2.10 -13.28 -14.06
CA PRO A 138 -2.62 -14.53 -14.65
C PRO A 138 -2.65 -14.56 -16.19
N ASN A 139 -2.81 -13.40 -16.85
CA ASN A 139 -2.80 -13.30 -18.30
C ASN A 139 -1.40 -13.03 -18.87
N GLY A 140 -0.40 -12.79 -18.01
CA GLY A 140 0.98 -12.54 -18.42
C GLY A 140 1.16 -11.26 -19.24
N TRP A 141 0.42 -10.19 -18.93
CA TRP A 141 0.50 -8.92 -19.68
C TRP A 141 1.75 -8.11 -19.36
N ASP A 142 2.31 -8.29 -18.18
CA ASP A 142 3.46 -7.54 -17.70
C ASP A 142 4.76 -8.04 -18.32
N HIS A 143 5.64 -7.10 -18.70
CA HIS A 143 6.91 -7.43 -19.33
C HIS A 143 7.84 -8.17 -18.36
N VAL A 144 8.47 -9.24 -18.84
CA VAL A 144 9.57 -9.93 -18.14
C VAL A 144 10.88 -9.55 -18.84
N PRO A 145 11.74 -8.72 -18.21
CA PRO A 145 13.01 -8.34 -18.79
C PRO A 145 13.90 -9.55 -19.07
N LYS A 146 14.79 -9.44 -20.05
CA LYS A 146 15.73 -10.52 -20.40
C LYS A 146 16.57 -10.92 -19.19
N GLY A 147 16.56 -12.22 -18.86
CA GLY A 147 17.28 -12.78 -17.72
C GLY A 147 16.47 -12.87 -16.43
N GLN A 148 15.26 -12.30 -16.40
CA GLN A 148 14.32 -12.43 -15.29
C GLN A 148 13.34 -13.59 -15.53
N GLN A 149 12.74 -14.08 -14.44
CA GLN A 149 11.72 -15.14 -14.49
C GLN A 149 10.31 -14.62 -14.17
N VAL A 150 10.22 -13.43 -13.58
CA VAL A 150 8.97 -12.76 -13.24
C VAL A 150 9.00 -11.30 -13.71
N PRO A 151 7.83 -10.65 -13.91
CA PRO A 151 7.75 -9.25 -14.26
C PRO A 151 8.40 -8.37 -13.20
N CYS A 152 9.16 -7.38 -13.65
CA CYS A 152 9.77 -6.38 -12.78
C CYS A 152 10.15 -5.16 -13.62
N GLY A 153 10.19 -3.99 -12.99
CA GLY A 153 10.62 -2.74 -13.62
C GLY A 153 9.53 -2.03 -14.42
N GLU A 154 8.36 -2.62 -14.60
CA GLU A 154 7.19 -1.94 -15.17
C GLU A 154 6.56 -0.99 -14.16
N SER A 155 5.97 0.09 -14.69
CA SER A 155 5.14 1.05 -13.94
C SER A 155 3.68 0.95 -14.35
N SER A 156 2.80 1.51 -13.54
CA SER A 156 1.40 1.69 -13.89
C SER A 156 0.93 3.10 -13.58
N MET A 157 -0.05 3.59 -14.34
CA MET A 157 -0.59 4.95 -14.12
C MET A 157 -1.23 5.11 -12.73
N TRP A 158 -1.88 4.06 -12.20
CA TRP A 158 -2.42 4.11 -10.84
C TRP A 158 -1.30 4.04 -9.80
N GLY A 159 -0.25 3.24 -10.02
CA GLY A 159 0.94 3.22 -9.17
C GLY A 159 1.58 4.61 -9.06
N ASP A 160 1.79 5.28 -10.18
CA ASP A 160 2.34 6.64 -10.23
C ASP A 160 1.43 7.66 -9.54
N TYR A 161 0.11 7.59 -9.80
CA TYR A 161 -0.87 8.45 -9.13
C TYR A 161 -0.81 8.29 -7.61
N HIS A 162 -0.84 7.04 -7.12
CA HIS A 162 -0.84 6.76 -5.69
C HIS A 162 0.50 7.06 -5.03
N ALA A 163 1.63 6.91 -5.73
CA ALA A 163 2.94 7.35 -5.25
C ALA A 163 3.00 8.88 -5.08
N MET A 164 2.51 9.63 -6.07
CA MET A 164 2.46 11.10 -6.00
C MET A 164 1.50 11.58 -4.91
N ASP A 165 0.32 10.99 -4.80
CA ASP A 165 -0.65 11.33 -3.77
C ASP A 165 -0.14 10.94 -2.36
N LEU A 166 0.59 9.83 -2.22
CA LEU A 166 1.28 9.48 -0.97
C LEU A 166 2.35 10.51 -0.59
N ALA A 167 3.19 10.92 -1.54
CA ALA A 167 4.22 11.94 -1.31
C ALA A 167 3.59 13.27 -0.88
N LEU A 168 2.53 13.71 -1.58
CA LEU A 168 1.80 14.93 -1.24
C LEU A 168 1.14 14.82 0.14
N LEU A 169 0.51 13.68 0.45
CA LEU A 169 -0.07 13.43 1.76
C LEU A 169 1.00 13.61 2.85
N ILE A 170 2.13 12.92 2.74
CA ILE A 170 3.22 12.99 3.73
C ILE A 170 3.77 14.42 3.86
N GLN A 171 3.97 15.12 2.75
CA GLN A 171 4.40 16.52 2.77
C GLN A 171 3.40 17.41 3.51
N ARG A 172 2.10 17.26 3.26
CA ARG A 172 1.07 18.04 3.96
C ARG A 172 1.03 17.72 5.44
N LEU A 173 1.21 16.44 5.80
CA LEU A 173 1.27 16.00 7.18
C LEU A 173 2.44 16.62 7.94
N SER A 174 3.62 16.72 7.32
CA SER A 174 4.80 17.34 7.95
C SER A 174 4.62 18.85 8.19
N GLU A 175 3.74 19.50 7.41
CA GLU A 175 3.32 20.89 7.61
C GLU A 175 2.16 21.05 8.61
N ASN A 176 1.76 19.99 9.32
CA ASN A 176 0.55 19.94 10.16
C ASN A 176 -0.76 20.26 9.39
N LYS A 177 -0.77 20.04 8.07
CA LYS A 177 -1.96 20.16 7.22
C LYS A 177 -2.51 18.76 6.93
N TYR A 178 -3.78 18.69 6.55
CA TYR A 178 -4.40 17.44 6.11
C TYR A 178 -4.77 17.53 4.63
N TYR A 179 -4.30 16.57 3.85
CA TYR A 179 -4.68 16.43 2.46
C TYR A 179 -5.86 15.47 2.34
N THR A 180 -6.96 15.96 1.80
CA THR A 180 -8.15 15.19 1.44
C THR A 180 -8.77 15.82 0.19
N PHE A 181 -9.43 15.00 -0.62
CA PHE A 181 -10.11 15.46 -1.83
C PHE A 181 -11.46 16.14 -1.52
N PHE A 182 -12.03 15.88 -0.34
CA PHE A 182 -13.34 16.34 0.11
C PHE A 182 -13.25 17.27 1.32
#